data_AF-A0AAW9NNG2-F1
#
_entry.id   AF-A0AAW9NNG2-F1
#
_cell.length_a   1.000
_cell.length_b   1.000
_cell.length_c   1.000
_cell.angle_alpha   90.00
_cell.angle_beta   90.00
_cell.angle_gamma   90.00
#
_symmetry.space_group_name_H-M   'P 1'
#
loop_
_entity.id
_entity.type
_entity.pdbx_description
1 polymer ?
#
loop_
_entity_poly.entity_id
_entity_poly.type
_entity_poly.pdbx_seq_one_letter_code
_entity_poly.pdbx_strand_id
1 'polypeptide(L)'
;MKQLVKEARHLFYGWELALYFIFWFAVNGQLFYYLSNNSKLSLFVGFMGAVFFFFVYTIQTRKLVTHQKHLSELLNYVINVVFYLQTGENILYALKATREHMHPDIQKKIDQSIEHLEQKAELQTSQFEEFDFPILNQFHQNLAISYEYGGNKEDLFGQVQQNMVFELRKRDELYRKRQGFAMNVYALIGMVLLIPIMLKMNGDSLWTIFLETGFASQAMLFILYMGILWTLYLVQKKNMDISVRN
;
A
#
# COMPACT_ATOMS: atom_id res chain seq x y z
N MET A 1 7.23 -12.35 -10.63
CA MET A 1 7.26 -11.33 -11.71
C MET A 1 5.97 -11.27 -12.52
N LYS A 2 5.48 -12.36 -13.14
CA LYS A 2 4.23 -12.33 -13.95
C LYS A 2 2.97 -11.87 -13.18
N GLN A 3 2.78 -12.32 -11.93
CA GLN A 3 1.66 -11.84 -11.08
C GLN A 3 1.77 -10.34 -10.76
N LEU A 4 2.95 -9.85 -10.36
CA LEU A 4 3.19 -8.43 -10.08
C LEU A 4 2.93 -7.52 -11.29
N VAL A 5 3.27 -7.97 -12.50
CA VAL A 5 3.00 -7.24 -13.75
C VAL A 5 1.51 -7.23 -14.09
N LYS A 6 0.79 -8.32 -13.80
CA LYS A 6 -0.67 -8.40 -14.00
C LYS A 6 -1.42 -7.48 -13.03
N GLU A 7 -0.96 -7.40 -11.78
CA GLU A 7 -1.48 -6.49 -10.76
C GLU A 7 -1.17 -5.02 -11.09
N ALA A 8 0.04 -4.71 -11.59
CA ALA A 8 0.40 -3.36 -12.00
C ALA A 8 -0.49 -2.82 -13.14
N ARG A 9 -0.91 -3.68 -14.09
CA ARG A 9 -1.86 -3.30 -15.14
C ARG A 9 -3.27 -3.01 -14.62
N HIS A 10 -3.65 -3.60 -13.49
CA HIS A 10 -4.97 -3.33 -12.90
C HIS A 10 -4.98 -2.05 -12.07
N LEU A 11 -3.81 -1.67 -11.54
CA LEU A 11 -3.63 -0.51 -10.67
C LEU A 11 -3.30 0.79 -11.43
N PHE A 12 -2.78 0.73 -12.66
CA PHE A 12 -2.30 1.90 -13.42
C PHE A 12 -2.87 1.92 -14.85
N TYR A 13 -3.05 3.12 -15.40
CA TYR A 13 -3.21 3.26 -16.85
C TYR A 13 -1.91 2.84 -17.55
N GLY A 14 -1.99 2.11 -18.67
CA GLY A 14 -0.82 1.46 -19.28
C GLY A 14 0.36 2.40 -19.59
N TRP A 15 0.08 3.68 -19.88
CA TRP A 15 1.10 4.70 -20.14
C TRP A 15 1.77 5.23 -18.85
N GLU A 16 1.07 5.24 -17.72
CA GLU A 16 1.63 5.67 -16.42
C GLU A 16 2.80 4.77 -16.01
N LEU A 17 2.69 3.45 -16.25
CA LEU A 17 3.74 2.50 -15.92
C LEU A 17 5.04 2.79 -16.65
N ALA A 18 4.95 3.14 -17.94
CA ALA A 18 6.10 3.50 -18.76
C ALA A 18 6.74 4.80 -18.26
N LEU A 19 5.93 5.81 -17.93
CA LEU A 19 6.44 7.08 -17.40
C LEU A 19 7.15 6.91 -16.06
N TYR A 20 6.59 6.16 -15.12
CA TYR A 20 7.25 5.90 -13.84
C TYR A 20 8.58 5.15 -14.03
N PHE A 21 8.62 4.17 -14.91
CA PHE A 21 9.86 3.44 -15.19
C PHE A 21 10.93 4.34 -15.80
N ILE A 22 10.57 5.15 -16.81
CA ILE A 22 11.49 6.10 -17.46
C ILE A 22 11.96 7.16 -16.45
N PHE A 23 11.07 7.68 -15.61
CA PHE A 23 11.41 8.63 -14.56
C PHE A 23 12.45 8.06 -13.59
N TRP A 24 12.21 6.87 -13.05
CA TRP A 24 13.17 6.24 -12.13
C TRP A 24 14.49 5.87 -12.83
N PHE A 25 14.44 5.46 -14.08
CA PHE A 25 15.64 5.23 -14.89
C PHE A 25 16.47 6.50 -15.04
N ALA A 26 15.83 7.62 -15.42
CA ALA A 26 16.49 8.89 -15.63
C ALA A 26 17.12 9.41 -14.33
N VAL A 27 16.36 9.42 -13.22
CA VAL A 27 16.87 9.91 -11.92
C VAL A 27 18.08 9.10 -11.45
N ASN A 28 17.98 7.76 -11.44
CA ASN A 28 19.09 6.92 -10.96
C ASN A 28 20.28 6.94 -11.91
N GLY A 29 20.03 6.91 -13.23
CA GLY A 29 21.07 6.95 -14.24
C GLY A 29 21.83 8.29 -14.25
N GLN A 30 21.12 9.42 -14.19
CA GLN A 30 21.73 10.75 -14.16
C GLN A 30 22.52 10.98 -12.89
N LEU A 31 21.97 10.61 -11.72
CA LEU A 31 22.67 10.75 -10.45
C LEU A 31 23.98 9.94 -10.43
N PHE A 32 23.92 8.68 -10.88
CA PHE A 32 25.13 7.85 -10.91
C PHE A 32 26.12 8.33 -11.97
N TYR A 33 25.65 8.81 -13.12
CA TYR A 33 26.51 9.40 -14.15
C TYR A 33 27.25 10.63 -13.65
N TYR A 34 26.54 11.52 -12.97
CA TYR A 34 27.11 12.72 -12.38
C TYR A 34 28.26 12.41 -11.40
N LEU A 35 28.09 11.36 -10.58
CA LEU A 35 29.12 10.97 -9.59
C LEU A 35 30.26 10.15 -10.21
N SER A 36 29.98 9.29 -11.18
CA SER A 36 30.93 8.29 -11.68
C SER A 36 31.65 8.66 -12.97
N ASN A 37 31.13 9.62 -13.75
CA ASN A 37 31.52 9.90 -15.14
C ASN A 37 31.52 8.69 -16.09
N ASN A 38 30.88 7.58 -15.71
CA ASN A 38 30.90 6.34 -16.49
C ASN A 38 29.52 6.04 -17.08
N SER A 39 29.34 6.31 -18.37
CA SER A 39 28.06 6.13 -19.05
C SER A 39 27.56 4.68 -19.03
N LYS A 40 28.45 3.69 -19.19
CA LYS A 40 28.06 2.27 -19.23
C LYS A 40 27.53 1.79 -17.88
N LEU A 41 28.26 2.09 -16.79
CA LEU A 41 27.81 1.75 -15.44
C LEU A 41 26.55 2.52 -15.04
N SER A 42 26.43 3.77 -15.47
CA SER A 42 25.26 4.59 -15.17
C SER A 42 23.99 4.08 -15.84
N LEU A 43 24.08 3.60 -17.09
CA LEU A 43 22.95 2.93 -17.76
C LEU A 43 22.53 1.65 -17.01
N PHE A 44 23.51 0.85 -16.58
CA PHE A 44 23.23 -0.36 -15.80
C PHE A 44 22.57 -0.04 -14.45
N VAL A 45 23.12 0.91 -13.70
CA VAL A 45 22.58 1.39 -12.42
C VAL A 45 21.20 2.02 -12.61
N GLY A 46 21.00 2.80 -13.67
CA GLY A 46 19.71 3.38 -14.03
C GLY A 46 18.64 2.31 -14.25
N PHE A 47 18.95 1.25 -15.01
CA PHE A 47 18.02 0.14 -15.23
C PHE A 47 17.73 -0.63 -13.94
N MET A 48 18.77 -0.98 -13.18
CA MET A 48 18.63 -1.67 -11.91
C MET A 48 17.80 -0.85 -10.90
N GLY A 49 18.06 0.45 -10.81
CA GLY A 49 17.31 1.40 -10.00
C GLY A 49 15.85 1.50 -10.43
N ALA A 50 15.60 1.63 -11.74
CA ALA A 50 14.24 1.69 -12.28
C ALA A 50 13.42 0.46 -11.89
N VAL A 51 13.97 -0.74 -12.10
CA VAL A 51 13.33 -2.00 -11.70
C VAL A 51 13.08 -2.00 -10.19
N PHE A 52 14.08 -1.66 -9.39
CA PHE A 52 13.94 -1.62 -7.93
C PHE A 52 12.84 -0.67 -7.46
N PHE A 53 12.90 0.62 -7.81
CA PHE A 53 11.95 1.63 -7.35
C PHE A 53 10.54 1.39 -7.90
N PHE A 54 10.43 0.85 -9.12
CA PHE A 54 9.13 0.50 -9.67
C PHE A 54 8.44 -0.61 -8.86
N PHE A 55 9.14 -1.72 -8.58
CA PHE A 55 8.54 -2.83 -7.85
C PHE A 55 8.43 -2.61 -6.34
N VAL A 56 9.44 -1.98 -5.73
CA VAL A 56 9.50 -1.79 -4.27
C VAL A 56 8.66 -0.60 -3.85
N TYR A 57 8.71 0.52 -4.56
CA TYR A 57 7.98 1.73 -4.16
C TYR A 57 6.66 1.90 -4.90
N THR A 58 6.70 1.95 -6.23
CA THR A 58 5.54 2.38 -7.03
C THR A 58 4.35 1.43 -6.87
N ILE A 59 4.58 0.12 -6.99
CA ILE A 59 3.52 -0.90 -6.83
C ILE A 59 3.07 -1.03 -5.38
N GLN A 60 4.02 -1.16 -4.44
CA GLN A 60 3.66 -1.45 -3.05
C GLN A 60 2.93 -0.29 -2.38
N THR A 61 3.37 0.95 -2.61
CA THR A 61 2.68 2.13 -2.08
C THR A 61 1.26 2.22 -2.61
N ARG A 62 1.03 1.96 -3.91
CA ARG A 62 -0.34 2.00 -4.47
C ARG A 62 -1.22 0.89 -3.89
N LYS A 63 -0.67 -0.32 -3.69
CA LYS A 63 -1.39 -1.41 -2.99
C LYS A 63 -1.81 -1.01 -1.58
N LEU A 64 -0.90 -0.39 -0.82
CA LEU A 64 -1.15 0.04 0.54
C LEU A 64 -2.25 1.10 0.60
N VAL A 65 -2.19 2.12 -0.27
CA VAL A 65 -3.22 3.17 -0.35
C VAL A 65 -4.57 2.58 -0.73
N THR A 66 -4.63 1.69 -1.72
CA THR A 66 -5.88 1.01 -2.10
C THR A 66 -6.44 0.17 -0.96
N HIS A 67 -5.59 -0.58 -0.25
CA HIS A 67 -6.01 -1.39 0.90
C HIS A 67 -6.56 -0.52 2.05
N GLN A 68 -5.90 0.59 2.38
CA GLN A 68 -6.41 1.54 3.37
C GLN A 68 -7.75 2.15 2.96
N LYS A 69 -7.91 2.49 1.67
CA LYS A 69 -9.19 2.97 1.14
C LYS A 69 -10.28 1.91 1.33
N HIS A 70 -10.02 0.66 0.95
CA HIS A 70 -10.98 -0.43 1.11
C HIS A 70 -11.37 -0.64 2.58
N LEU A 71 -10.42 -0.58 3.52
CA LEU A 71 -10.72 -0.67 4.96
C LEU A 71 -11.66 0.44 5.44
N SER A 72 -11.43 1.68 5.02
CA SER A 72 -12.31 2.81 5.36
C SER A 72 -13.71 2.64 4.76
N GLU A 73 -13.80 2.14 3.53
CA GLU A 73 -15.07 1.90 2.86
C GLU A 73 -15.84 0.73 3.50
N LEU A 74 -15.13 -0.30 4.00
CA LEU A 74 -15.74 -1.40 4.74
C LEU A 74 -16.33 -0.95 6.09
N LEU A 75 -15.71 0.03 6.76
CA LEU A 75 -16.31 0.66 7.94
C LEU A 75 -17.60 1.39 7.57
N ASN A 76 -17.60 2.18 6.50
CA ASN A 76 -18.79 2.87 6.01
C ASN A 76 -19.92 1.88 5.69
N TYR A 77 -19.57 0.75 5.07
CA TYR A 77 -20.49 -0.36 4.84
C TYR A 77 -21.12 -0.86 6.15
N VAL A 78 -20.32 -1.17 7.17
CA VAL A 78 -20.82 -1.65 8.47
C VAL A 78 -21.69 -0.60 9.15
N ILE A 79 -21.27 0.67 9.17
CA ILE A 79 -22.03 1.77 9.78
C ILE A 79 -23.41 1.91 9.11
N ASN A 80 -23.44 1.92 7.78
CA ASN A 80 -24.68 2.09 7.02
C ASN A 80 -25.63 0.90 7.21
N VAL A 81 -25.13 -0.34 7.15
CA VAL A 81 -25.98 -1.52 7.37
C VAL A 81 -26.56 -1.50 8.78
N VAL A 82 -25.76 -1.23 9.80
CA VAL A 82 -26.26 -1.17 11.18
C VAL A 82 -27.27 -0.04 11.36
N PHE A 83 -27.03 1.12 10.76
CA PHE A 83 -27.98 2.24 10.80
C PHE A 83 -29.35 1.83 10.27
N TYR A 84 -29.43 1.22 9.08
CA TYR A 84 -30.71 0.77 8.53
C TYR A 84 -31.36 -0.35 9.37
N LEU A 85 -30.56 -1.26 9.92
CA LEU A 85 -31.09 -2.29 10.82
C LEU A 85 -31.65 -1.71 12.13
N GLN A 86 -31.04 -0.65 12.66
CA GLN A 86 -31.51 0.07 13.84
C GLN A 86 -32.79 0.88 13.57
N THR A 87 -32.99 1.36 12.34
CA THR A 87 -34.25 2.02 11.94
C THR A 87 -35.40 1.03 11.72
N GLY A 88 -35.17 -0.27 11.93
CA GLY A 88 -36.19 -1.33 11.82
C GLY A 88 -36.29 -1.95 10.42
N GLU A 89 -35.37 -1.62 9.51
CA GLU A 89 -35.35 -2.22 8.18
C GLU A 89 -34.82 -3.66 8.22
N ASN A 90 -35.20 -4.45 7.21
CA ASN A 90 -34.69 -5.80 7.06
C ASN A 90 -33.28 -5.81 6.42
N ILE A 91 -32.56 -6.93 6.56
CA ILE A 91 -31.17 -7.08 6.08
C ILE A 91 -31.06 -6.87 4.57
N LEU A 92 -32.02 -7.36 3.78
CA LEU A 92 -32.01 -7.17 2.34
C LEU A 92 -32.09 -5.69 1.96
N TYR A 93 -32.97 -4.93 2.62
CA TYR A 93 -33.09 -3.49 2.42
C TYR A 93 -31.82 -2.76 2.87
N ALA A 94 -31.30 -3.09 4.06
CA ALA A 94 -30.08 -2.49 4.59
C ALA A 94 -28.88 -2.68 3.63
N LEU A 95 -28.74 -3.86 3.03
CA LEU A 95 -27.70 -4.14 2.03
C LEU A 95 -27.93 -3.36 0.73
N LYS A 96 -29.17 -3.31 0.21
CA LYS A 96 -29.52 -2.55 -1.00
C LYS A 96 -29.26 -1.05 -0.86
N ALA A 97 -29.70 -0.47 0.25
CA ALA A 97 -29.54 0.95 0.53
C ALA A 97 -28.06 1.31 0.78
N THR A 98 -27.31 0.42 1.43
CA THR A 98 -25.86 0.62 1.64
C THR A 98 -25.09 0.55 0.33
N ARG A 99 -25.38 -0.43 -0.54
CA ARG A 99 -24.71 -0.64 -1.83
C ARG A 99 -24.61 0.64 -2.65
N GLU A 100 -25.69 1.42 -2.75
CA GLU A 100 -25.75 2.62 -3.60
C GLU A 100 -24.67 3.66 -3.27
N HIS A 101 -24.16 3.63 -2.04
CA HIS A 101 -23.20 4.60 -1.52
C HIS A 101 -21.77 4.06 -1.44
N MET A 102 -21.53 2.80 -1.82
CA MET A 102 -20.22 2.14 -1.67
C MET A 102 -19.33 2.25 -2.90
N HIS A 103 -18.02 2.04 -2.70
CA HIS A 103 -17.07 1.90 -3.80
C HIS A 103 -17.40 0.70 -4.71
N PRO A 104 -17.19 0.76 -6.05
CA PRO A 104 -17.56 -0.31 -6.99
C PRO A 104 -17.06 -1.72 -6.65
N ASP A 105 -15.88 -1.82 -6.02
CA ASP A 105 -15.33 -3.11 -5.60
C ASP A 105 -16.17 -3.76 -4.49
N ILE A 106 -16.61 -2.96 -3.51
CA ILE A 106 -17.44 -3.42 -2.39
C ILE A 106 -18.89 -3.59 -2.85
N GLN A 107 -19.38 -2.73 -3.76
CA GLN A 107 -20.70 -2.87 -4.38
C GLN A 107 -20.89 -4.26 -4.98
N LYS A 108 -19.94 -4.73 -5.79
CA LYS A 108 -19.98 -6.07 -6.38
C LYS A 108 -20.09 -7.19 -5.34
N LYS A 109 -19.45 -7.01 -4.18
CA LYS A 109 -19.48 -7.99 -3.09
C LYS A 109 -20.80 -7.98 -2.35
N ILE A 110 -21.40 -6.80 -2.18
CA ILE A 110 -22.74 -6.65 -1.63
C ILE A 110 -23.77 -7.21 -2.61
N ASP A 111 -23.63 -6.97 -3.92
CA ASP A 111 -24.52 -7.51 -4.96
C ASP A 111 -24.54 -9.04 -4.93
N GLN A 112 -23.39 -9.69 -4.74
CA GLN A 112 -23.32 -11.14 -4.57
C GLN A 112 -24.08 -11.64 -3.33
N SER A 113 -23.99 -10.92 -2.20
CA SER A 113 -24.78 -11.24 -1.01
C SER A 113 -26.28 -11.05 -1.24
N ILE A 114 -26.67 -9.97 -1.92
CA ILE A 114 -28.07 -9.67 -2.26
C ILE A 114 -28.63 -10.76 -3.17
N GLU A 115 -27.91 -11.13 -4.22
CA GLU A 115 -28.34 -12.17 -5.16
C GLU A 115 -28.56 -13.51 -4.46
N HIS A 116 -27.66 -13.89 -3.55
CA HIS A 116 -27.80 -15.12 -2.77
C HIS A 116 -28.99 -15.07 -1.81
N LEU A 117 -29.23 -13.93 -1.16
CA LEU A 117 -30.41 -13.72 -0.33
C LEU A 117 -31.71 -13.81 -1.14
N GLU A 118 -31.75 -13.22 -2.34
CA GLU A 118 -32.95 -13.22 -3.18
C GLU A 118 -33.26 -14.59 -3.78
N GLN A 119 -32.23 -15.35 -4.18
CA GLN A 119 -32.40 -16.65 -4.85
C GLN A 119 -32.51 -17.83 -3.88
N LYS A 120 -31.73 -17.80 -2.79
CA LYS A 120 -31.57 -18.95 -1.87
C LYS A 120 -32.04 -18.67 -0.45
N ALA A 121 -32.44 -17.43 -0.14
CA ALA A 121 -32.78 -16.98 1.22
C ALA A 121 -31.64 -17.20 2.24
N GLU A 122 -30.40 -17.26 1.78
CA GLU A 122 -29.19 -17.50 2.61
C GLU A 122 -28.25 -16.30 2.52
N LEU A 123 -27.77 -15.83 3.69
CA LEU A 123 -26.80 -14.75 3.76
C LEU A 123 -25.38 -15.29 3.53
N GLN A 124 -24.83 -15.07 2.33
CA GLN A 124 -23.44 -15.41 2.03
C GLN A 124 -22.52 -14.17 2.07
N THR A 125 -21.43 -14.25 2.84
CA THR A 125 -20.46 -13.16 3.06
C THR A 125 -19.00 -13.58 2.89
N SER A 126 -18.73 -14.81 2.42
CA SER A 126 -17.36 -15.35 2.28
C SER A 126 -16.49 -14.55 1.32
N GLN A 127 -17.10 -13.86 0.35
CA GLN A 127 -16.41 -13.01 -0.61
C GLN A 127 -15.70 -11.78 0.00
N PHE A 128 -15.99 -11.46 1.27
CA PHE A 128 -15.35 -10.37 2.01
C PHE A 128 -14.08 -10.81 2.76
N GLU A 129 -13.79 -12.11 2.85
CA GLU A 129 -12.56 -12.62 3.49
C GLU A 129 -11.28 -12.15 2.77
N GLU A 130 -11.38 -11.78 1.49
CA GLU A 130 -10.26 -11.27 0.70
C GLU A 130 -9.66 -9.96 1.23
N PHE A 131 -10.41 -9.22 2.07
CA PHE A 131 -9.97 -7.95 2.62
C PHE A 131 -9.10 -8.10 3.89
N ASP A 132 -8.94 -9.33 4.41
CA ASP A 132 -8.13 -9.62 5.61
C ASP A 132 -8.43 -8.69 6.81
N PHE A 133 -9.72 -8.57 7.12
CA PHE A 133 -10.22 -7.73 8.21
C PHE A 133 -11.05 -8.55 9.21
N PRO A 134 -10.43 -9.11 10.27
CA PRO A 134 -11.08 -10.08 11.16
C PRO A 134 -12.39 -9.59 11.78
N ILE A 135 -12.47 -8.31 12.15
CA ILE A 135 -13.68 -7.72 12.75
C ILE A 135 -14.86 -7.70 11.78
N LEU A 136 -14.59 -7.60 10.46
CA LEU A 136 -15.64 -7.71 9.44
C LEU A 136 -16.27 -9.10 9.42
N ASN A 137 -15.49 -10.16 9.68
CA ASN A 137 -16.03 -11.51 9.77
C ASN A 137 -16.96 -11.64 10.99
N GLN A 138 -16.59 -11.05 12.12
CA GLN A 138 -17.46 -10.99 13.29
C GLN A 138 -18.75 -10.20 13.01
N PHE A 139 -18.66 -9.09 12.27
CA PHE A 139 -19.83 -8.37 11.79
C PHE A 139 -20.77 -9.25 10.96
N HIS A 140 -20.22 -9.98 9.98
CA HIS A 140 -21.02 -10.86 9.14
C HIS A 140 -21.65 -12.05 9.88
N GLN A 141 -20.96 -12.60 10.88
CA GLN A 141 -21.53 -13.60 11.77
C GLN A 141 -22.73 -13.03 12.54
N ASN A 142 -22.60 -11.81 13.08
CA ASN A 142 -23.69 -11.15 13.79
C ASN A 142 -24.84 -10.78 12.85
N LEU A 143 -24.55 -10.46 11.58
CA LEU A 143 -25.55 -10.24 10.54
C LEU A 143 -26.33 -11.52 10.24
N ALA A 144 -25.66 -12.67 10.17
CA ALA A 144 -26.31 -13.98 10.01
C ALA A 144 -27.18 -14.35 11.22
N ILE A 145 -26.68 -14.16 12.45
CA ILE A 145 -27.47 -14.38 13.67
C ILE A 145 -28.71 -13.48 13.67
N SER A 146 -28.55 -12.20 13.32
CA SER A 146 -29.65 -11.25 13.21
C SER A 146 -30.68 -11.65 12.15
N TYR A 147 -30.27 -12.36 11.09
CA TYR A 147 -31.14 -12.83 10.03
C TYR A 147 -31.95 -14.06 10.47
N GLU A 148 -31.27 -15.03 11.07
CA GLU A 148 -31.84 -16.34 11.43
C GLU A 148 -32.66 -16.31 12.73
N TYR A 149 -32.17 -15.60 13.74
CA TYR A 149 -32.71 -15.64 15.10
C TYR A 149 -33.25 -14.29 15.59
N GLY A 150 -33.02 -13.21 14.84
CA GLY A 150 -33.34 -11.85 15.28
C GLY A 150 -32.45 -11.39 16.44
N GLY A 151 -32.96 -10.51 17.29
CA GLY A 151 -32.26 -10.00 18.47
C GLY A 151 -32.04 -8.49 18.50
N ASN A 152 -31.57 -7.99 19.64
CA ASN A 152 -31.29 -6.57 19.84
C ASN A 152 -30.10 -6.14 18.98
N LYS A 153 -30.32 -5.16 18.10
CA LYS A 153 -29.31 -4.63 17.17
C LYS A 153 -28.16 -3.95 17.91
N GLU A 154 -28.43 -3.30 19.04
CA GLU A 154 -27.40 -2.61 19.81
C GLU A 154 -26.41 -3.61 20.43
N ASP A 155 -26.92 -4.70 21.01
CA ASP A 155 -26.09 -5.76 21.60
C ASP A 155 -25.29 -6.52 20.54
N LEU A 156 -25.91 -6.78 19.38
CA LEU A 156 -25.26 -7.51 18.29
C LEU A 156 -24.18 -6.69 17.57
N PHE A 157 -24.38 -5.39 17.39
CA PHE A 157 -23.50 -4.59 16.53
C PHE A 157 -22.65 -3.55 17.25
N GLY A 158 -23.04 -3.11 18.45
CA GLY A 158 -22.35 -2.04 19.18
C GLY A 158 -20.89 -2.36 19.47
N GLN A 159 -20.61 -3.56 20.01
CA GLN A 159 -19.24 -4.00 20.29
C GLN A 159 -18.40 -4.14 19.01
N VAL A 160 -19.00 -4.66 17.93
CA VAL A 160 -18.29 -4.88 16.66
C VAL A 160 -17.92 -3.56 16.00
N GLN A 161 -18.82 -2.57 15.99
CA GLN A 161 -18.54 -1.23 15.48
C GLN A 161 -17.43 -0.55 16.28
N GLN A 162 -17.49 -0.61 17.62
CA GLN A 162 -16.44 -0.03 18.47
C GLN A 162 -15.08 -0.70 18.22
N ASN A 163 -15.05 -2.03 18.13
CA ASN A 163 -13.83 -2.78 17.82
C ASN A 163 -13.29 -2.39 16.44
N MET A 164 -14.16 -2.23 15.43
CA MET A 164 -13.78 -1.87 14.06
C MET A 164 -13.14 -0.48 14.01
N VAL A 165 -13.76 0.50 14.67
CA VAL A 165 -13.22 1.86 14.79
C VAL A 165 -11.89 1.85 15.54
N PHE A 166 -11.78 1.07 16.62
CA PHE A 166 -10.54 0.92 17.38
C PHE A 166 -9.41 0.31 16.53
N GLU A 167 -9.68 -0.75 15.77
CA GLU A 167 -8.69 -1.39 14.90
C GLU A 167 -8.22 -0.43 13.81
N LEU A 168 -9.14 0.29 13.16
CA LEU A 168 -8.79 1.29 12.14
C LEU A 168 -7.94 2.41 12.71
N ARG A 169 -8.33 2.96 13.87
CA ARG A 169 -7.54 3.98 14.56
C ARG A 169 -6.13 3.48 14.90
N LYS A 170 -5.99 2.24 15.35
CA LYS A 170 -4.69 1.62 15.65
C LYS A 170 -3.86 1.38 14.39
N ARG A 171 -4.48 0.95 13.28
CA ARG A 171 -3.83 0.82 11.97
C ARG A 171 -3.34 2.18 11.46
N ASP A 172 -4.14 3.24 11.59
CA ASP A 172 -3.76 4.60 11.22
C ASP A 172 -2.62 5.16 12.07
N GLU A 173 -2.65 4.91 13.39
CA GLU A 173 -1.56 5.29 14.28
C GLU A 173 -0.25 4.59 13.90
N LEU A 174 -0.30 3.28 13.64
CA LEU A 174 0.85 2.50 13.16
C LEU A 174 1.36 3.04 11.83
N TYR A 175 0.46 3.34 10.88
CA TYR A 175 0.82 3.92 9.59
C TYR A 175 1.56 5.26 9.76
N ARG A 176 1.01 6.19 10.55
CA ARG A 176 1.62 7.50 10.82
C ARG A 176 2.99 7.36 11.50
N LYS A 177 3.11 6.45 12.47
CA LYS A 177 4.38 6.18 13.16
C LYS A 177 5.44 5.63 12.19
N ARG A 178 5.05 4.70 11.30
CA ARG A 178 5.94 4.13 10.28
C ARG A 178 6.33 5.17 9.23
N GLN A 179 5.41 6.03 8.80
CA GLN A 179 5.69 7.16 7.91
C GLN A 179 6.70 8.14 8.52
N GLY A 180 6.56 8.48 9.80
CA GLY A 180 7.52 9.33 10.51
C GLY A 180 8.92 8.70 10.58
N PHE A 181 8.99 7.39 10.88
CA PHE A 181 10.26 6.65 10.83
C PHE A 181 10.87 6.66 9.42
N ALA A 182 10.07 6.42 8.38
CA ALA A 182 10.54 6.42 7.00
C ALA A 182 11.08 7.79 6.58
N MET A 183 10.42 8.88 6.98
CA MET A 183 10.89 10.24 6.71
C MET A 183 12.28 10.50 7.31
N ASN A 184 12.51 10.06 8.55
CA ASN A 184 13.82 10.17 9.19
C ASN A 184 14.89 9.40 8.41
N VAL A 185 14.57 8.20 7.92
CA VAL A 185 15.52 7.42 7.11
C VAL A 185 15.78 8.09 5.76
N TYR A 186 14.76 8.66 5.10
CA TYR A 186 14.95 9.40 3.86
C TYR A 186 15.82 10.65 4.06
N ALA A 187 15.65 11.37 5.17
CA ALA A 187 16.52 12.49 5.52
C ALA A 187 17.98 12.05 5.68
N LEU A 188 18.23 10.94 6.38
CA LEU A 188 19.58 10.38 6.54
C LEU A 188 20.20 9.94 5.21
N ILE A 189 19.43 9.27 4.34
CA ILE A 189 19.90 8.92 3.00
C ILE A 189 20.22 10.18 2.18
N GLY A 190 19.38 11.21 2.29
CA GLY A 190 19.64 12.52 1.67
C GLY A 190 20.96 13.12 2.14
N MET A 191 21.23 13.11 3.44
CA MET A 191 22.51 13.57 4.00
C MET A 191 23.69 12.76 3.48
N VAL A 192 23.56 11.43 3.42
CA VAL A 192 24.63 10.54 2.91
C VAL A 192 24.90 10.79 1.43
N LEU A 193 23.86 11.02 0.62
CA LEU A 193 24.00 11.35 -0.81
C LEU A 193 24.57 12.74 -1.06
N LEU A 194 24.33 13.70 -0.16
CA LEU A 194 24.88 15.05 -0.27
C LEU A 194 26.40 15.07 -0.14
N ILE A 195 27.01 14.16 0.62
CA ILE A 195 28.47 14.10 0.80
C ILE A 195 29.22 13.95 -0.54
N PRO A 196 28.99 12.89 -1.35
CA PRO A 196 29.69 12.73 -2.63
C PRO A 196 29.32 13.83 -3.63
N ILE A 197 28.09 14.37 -3.61
CA ILE A 197 27.70 15.50 -4.46
C ILE A 197 28.50 16.75 -4.10
N MET A 198 28.59 17.09 -2.82
CA MET A 198 29.36 18.24 -2.34
C MET A 198 30.85 18.10 -2.63
N LEU A 199 31.41 16.89 -2.50
CA LEU A 199 32.80 16.61 -2.85
C LEU A 199 33.04 16.78 -4.36
N LYS A 200 32.13 16.30 -5.20
CA LYS A 200 32.21 16.51 -6.66
C LYS A 200 32.14 17.99 -7.03
N MET A 201 31.27 18.76 -6.37
CA MET A 201 31.06 20.18 -6.68
C MET A 201 32.19 21.08 -6.19
N ASN A 202 32.61 20.93 -4.94
CA ASN A 202 33.55 21.85 -4.28
C ASN A 202 35.00 21.36 -4.31
N GLY A 203 35.20 20.04 -4.44
CA GLY A 203 36.49 19.38 -4.44
C GLY A 203 36.75 18.61 -5.73
N ASP A 204 36.39 19.19 -6.88
CA ASP A 204 36.45 18.51 -8.18
C ASP A 204 37.82 17.89 -8.51
N SER A 205 38.90 18.54 -8.10
CA SER A 205 40.27 18.00 -8.24
C SER A 205 40.46 16.70 -7.44
N LEU A 206 40.06 16.69 -6.17
CA LEU A 206 40.11 15.50 -5.31
C LEU A 206 39.18 14.40 -5.82
N TRP A 207 38.00 14.77 -6.31
CA TRP A 207 37.06 13.82 -6.88
C TRP A 207 37.58 13.19 -8.17
N THR A 208 38.25 13.96 -9.01
CA THR A 208 38.87 13.46 -10.25
C THR A 208 40.00 12.49 -9.92
N ILE A 209 40.88 12.81 -8.97
CA ILE A 209 41.91 11.89 -8.47
C ILE A 209 41.29 10.60 -7.92
N PHE A 210 40.18 10.71 -7.18
CA PHE A 210 39.43 9.54 -6.72
C PHE A 210 38.94 8.69 -7.91
N LEU A 211 38.33 9.30 -8.93
CA LEU A 211 37.86 8.58 -10.12
C LEU A 211 39.00 7.93 -10.91
N GLU A 212 40.20 8.52 -10.94
CA GLU A 212 41.40 7.96 -11.60
C GLU A 212 41.87 6.63 -11.00
N THR A 213 41.48 6.31 -9.76
CA THR A 213 41.71 4.97 -9.18
C THR A 213 40.95 3.85 -9.92
N GLY A 214 40.11 4.21 -10.90
CA GLY A 214 39.52 3.30 -11.87
C GLY A 214 38.49 2.39 -11.23
N PHE A 215 38.80 1.10 -11.11
CA PHE A 215 37.84 0.12 -10.61
C PHE A 215 37.45 0.34 -9.14
N ALA A 216 38.39 0.77 -8.30
CA ALA A 216 38.16 0.90 -6.86
C ALA A 216 37.10 1.98 -6.54
N SER A 217 37.19 3.16 -7.17
CA SER A 217 36.22 4.23 -6.99
C SER A 217 34.83 3.85 -7.49
N GLN A 218 34.75 3.19 -8.64
CA GLN A 218 33.49 2.71 -9.21
C GLN A 218 32.83 1.66 -8.32
N ALA A 219 33.62 0.72 -7.78
CA ALA A 219 33.13 -0.29 -6.84
C ALA A 219 32.60 0.37 -5.55
N MET A 220 33.29 1.39 -5.03
CA MET A 220 32.86 2.10 -3.83
C MET A 220 31.53 2.85 -4.04
N LEU A 221 31.38 3.57 -5.16
CA LEU A 221 30.12 4.23 -5.52
C LEU A 221 28.98 3.22 -5.70
N PHE A 222 29.27 2.08 -6.32
CA PHE A 222 28.29 1.02 -6.51
C PHE A 222 27.85 0.40 -5.17
N ILE A 223 28.79 0.13 -4.26
CA ILE A 223 28.49 -0.40 -2.92
C ILE A 223 27.62 0.60 -2.13
N LEU A 224 27.96 1.89 -2.18
CA LEU A 224 27.16 2.95 -1.56
C LEU A 224 25.72 2.95 -2.10
N TYR A 225 25.58 2.91 -3.43
CA TYR A 225 24.28 2.85 -4.09
C TYR A 225 23.47 1.60 -3.68
N MET A 226 24.10 0.42 -3.67
CA MET A 226 23.46 -0.81 -3.24
C MET A 226 23.04 -0.77 -1.76
N GLY A 227 23.85 -0.16 -0.89
CA GLY A 227 23.52 0.07 0.52
C GLY A 227 22.30 0.98 0.70
N ILE A 228 22.16 2.00 -0.15
CA ILE A 228 20.96 2.86 -0.19
C ILE A 228 19.74 2.04 -0.61
N LEU A 229 19.81 1.30 -1.72
CA LEU A 229 18.71 0.46 -2.18
C LEU A 229 18.29 -0.55 -1.11
N TRP A 230 19.27 -1.19 -0.46
CA TRP A 230 19.00 -2.14 0.61
C TRP A 230 18.28 -1.49 1.80
N THR A 231 18.75 -0.34 2.25
CA THR A 231 18.11 0.43 3.34
C THR A 231 16.67 0.80 2.98
N LEU A 232 16.46 1.32 1.76
CA LEU A 232 15.13 1.68 1.26
C LEU A 232 14.19 0.46 1.18
N TYR A 233 14.70 -0.70 0.76
CA TYR A 233 13.93 -1.94 0.76
C TYR A 233 13.47 -2.34 2.16
N LEU A 234 14.37 -2.27 3.16
CA LEU A 234 14.02 -2.59 4.55
C LEU A 234 12.97 -1.62 5.11
N VAL A 235 13.10 -0.32 4.83
CA VAL A 235 12.12 0.69 5.23
C VAL A 235 10.77 0.40 4.59
N GLN A 236 10.74 0.13 3.29
CA GLN A 236 9.49 -0.14 2.59
C GLN A 236 8.83 -1.43 3.07
N LYS A 237 9.59 -2.50 3.28
CA LYS A 237 9.10 -3.75 3.86
C LYS A 237 8.46 -3.50 5.22
N LYS A 238 9.07 -2.65 6.05
CA LYS A 238 8.50 -2.23 7.33
C LYS A 238 7.25 -1.38 7.13
N ASN A 239 7.20 -0.44 6.19
CA ASN A 239 6.00 0.37 5.95
C ASN A 239 4.79 -0.45 5.48
N MET A 240 5.02 -1.53 4.73
CA MET A 240 3.95 -2.40 4.21
C MET A 240 3.26 -3.26 5.26
N ASP A 241 3.90 -3.49 6.40
CA ASP A 241 3.36 -4.28 7.49
C ASP A 241 2.43 -3.41 8.36
N ILE A 242 1.18 -3.19 7.96
CA ILE A 242 0.21 -2.37 8.73
C ILE A 242 -0.79 -3.26 9.49
N SER A 243 -0.67 -4.59 9.38
CA SER A 243 -1.58 -5.48 10.07
C SER A 243 -1.44 -5.34 11.58
N VAL A 244 -2.58 -5.18 12.25
CA VAL A 244 -2.67 -5.30 13.70
C VAL A 244 -2.76 -6.79 13.98
N ARG A 245 -1.63 -7.43 14.29
CA ARG A 245 -1.65 -8.76 14.91
C ARG A 245 -2.01 -8.58 16.38
N ASN A 246 -3.16 -9.14 16.76
CA ASN A 246 -3.52 -9.35 18.16
C ASN A 246 -2.60 -10.39 18.79
#